data_AF-G5CBG4-F1
#
_entry.id   AF-G5CBG4-F1
#
_cell.length_a   1.000
_cell.length_b   1.000
_cell.length_c   1.000
_cell.angle_alpha   90.00
_cell.angle_beta   90.00
_cell.angle_gamma   90.00
#
_symmetry.space_group_name_H-M   'P 1'
#
loop_
_entity.id
_entity.type
_entity.pdbx_description
1 polymer ?
#
loop_
_entity_poly.entity_id
_entity_poly.type
_entity_poly.pdbx_seq_one_letter_code
_entity_poly.pdbx_strand_id
1 'polypeptide(L)'
;RPHLWAEPGAAVPKGQPVTVWCQGPPDAEEFRLQFEGRLFARGRPRSPGAPCRVPVLIPALSSHSEGLWSEPSDALDLVVTGDPRASRRGVTHRPPTEMPLGEQVTLFCRLETATATGEFFLLQEGRPRSLPQGRGSIQAEFPLGPVTAAHQGTDRCFGSYYSHAWSFPSAPVELRVAG
;
A
#
# COMPACT_ATOMS: atom_id res chain seq x y z
N ARG A 1 21.30 5.80 -2.72
CA ARG A 1 20.09 4.95 -2.86
C ARG A 1 18.91 5.81 -3.30
N PRO A 2 18.14 5.43 -4.33
CA PRO A 2 16.96 6.18 -4.77
C PRO A 2 15.77 5.96 -3.83
N HIS A 3 14.87 6.95 -3.79
CA HIS A 3 13.59 6.90 -3.08
C HIS A 3 12.44 6.69 -4.08
N LEU A 4 11.45 5.87 -3.71
CA LEU A 4 10.34 5.46 -4.56
C LEU A 4 9.03 5.62 -3.78
N TRP A 5 8.02 6.25 -4.38
CA TRP A 5 6.70 6.42 -3.77
C TRP A 5 5.58 6.45 -4.82
N ALA A 6 4.33 6.38 -4.36
CA ALA A 6 3.15 6.44 -5.22
C ALA A 6 2.18 7.53 -4.77
N GLU A 7 1.56 8.16 -5.76
CA GLU A 7 0.50 9.15 -5.58
C GLU A 7 -0.79 8.71 -6.28
N PRO A 8 -1.96 8.82 -5.62
CA PRO A 8 -2.17 9.42 -4.29
C PRO A 8 -1.75 8.53 -3.10
N GLY A 9 -1.42 7.26 -3.36
CA GLY A 9 -0.93 6.33 -2.35
C GLY A 9 -0.68 4.94 -2.94
N ALA A 10 -0.18 4.03 -2.10
CA ALA A 10 0.19 2.68 -2.50
C ALA A 10 -1.01 1.73 -2.72
N ALA A 11 -2.14 2.01 -2.07
CA ALA A 11 -3.39 1.27 -2.27
C ALA A 11 -4.27 1.96 -3.31
N VAL A 12 -4.48 1.31 -4.46
CA VAL A 12 -5.11 1.88 -5.64
C VAL A 12 -6.42 1.14 -5.94
N PRO A 13 -7.59 1.80 -5.94
CA PRO A 13 -8.83 1.15 -6.35
C PRO A 13 -8.76 0.69 -7.80
N LYS A 14 -9.34 -0.47 -8.10
CA LYS A 14 -9.36 -1.03 -9.45
C LYS A 14 -9.92 -0.01 -10.46
N GLY A 15 -9.15 0.26 -11.52
CA GLY A 15 -9.50 1.22 -12.57
C GLY A 15 -9.15 2.68 -12.27
N GLN A 16 -8.65 3.00 -11.07
CA GLN A 16 -8.13 4.33 -10.77
C GLN A 16 -6.65 4.47 -11.19
N PRO A 17 -6.23 5.65 -11.67
CA PRO A 17 -4.84 5.88 -12.02
C PRO A 17 -3.96 6.04 -10.77
N VAL A 18 -2.71 5.59 -10.87
CA VAL A 18 -1.65 5.84 -9.88
C VAL A 18 -0.40 6.33 -10.61
N THR A 19 0.33 7.27 -9.99
CA THR A 19 1.64 7.69 -10.48
C THR A 19 2.72 7.19 -9.54
N VAL A 20 3.69 6.47 -10.08
CA VAL A 20 4.90 6.07 -9.36
C VAL A 20 5.99 7.11 -9.64
N TRP A 21 6.56 7.60 -8.55
CA TRP A 21 7.61 8.61 -8.55
C TRP A 21 8.89 8.03 -8.01
N CYS A 22 10.00 8.44 -8.61
CA CYS A 22 11.34 8.11 -8.15
C CYS A 22 12.16 9.39 -7.96
N GLN A 23 13.06 9.38 -6.98
CA GLN A 23 14.07 10.41 -6.81
C GLN A 23 15.42 9.76 -6.53
N GLY A 24 16.40 10.10 -7.35
CA GLY A 24 17.76 9.58 -7.25
C GLY A 24 18.77 10.65 -6.90
N PRO A 25 20.06 10.27 -6.85
CA PRO A 25 21.13 11.23 -6.70
C PRO A 25 21.17 12.18 -7.92
N PRO A 26 21.70 13.40 -7.75
CA PRO A 26 21.57 14.47 -8.75
C PRO A 26 22.27 14.19 -10.08
N ASP A 27 23.28 13.32 -10.06
CA ASP A 27 24.05 12.80 -11.19
C ASP A 27 23.37 11.63 -11.93
N ALA A 28 22.20 11.17 -11.46
CA ALA A 28 21.46 10.11 -12.13
C ALA A 28 20.95 10.57 -13.51
N GLU A 29 21.38 9.90 -14.57
CA GLU A 29 20.95 10.19 -15.95
C GLU A 29 19.72 9.37 -16.37
N GLU A 30 19.53 8.20 -15.75
CA GLU A 30 18.45 7.26 -16.05
C GLU A 30 17.95 6.57 -14.79
N PHE A 31 16.64 6.35 -14.74
CA PHE A 31 15.95 5.57 -13.74
C PHE A 31 15.33 4.32 -14.36
N ARG A 32 15.45 3.20 -13.67
CA ARG A 32 14.86 1.92 -14.04
C ARG A 32 13.87 1.49 -12.95
N LEU A 33 12.60 1.40 -13.33
CA LEU A 33 11.57 0.83 -12.48
C LEU A 33 11.46 -0.66 -12.81
N GLN A 34 11.62 -1.50 -11.79
CA GLN A 34 11.46 -2.94 -11.90
C GLN A 34 10.19 -3.39 -11.15
N PHE A 35 9.46 -4.33 -11.74
CA PHE A 35 8.32 -4.99 -11.12
C PHE A 35 8.59 -6.50 -11.10
N GLU A 36 8.59 -7.10 -9.91
CA GLU A 36 8.91 -8.53 -9.70
C GLU A 36 10.20 -8.99 -10.41
N GLY A 37 11.26 -8.17 -10.32
CA GLY A 37 12.56 -8.45 -10.94
C GLY A 37 12.63 -8.26 -12.45
N ARG A 38 11.56 -7.76 -13.09
CA ARG A 38 11.53 -7.44 -14.52
C ARG A 38 11.55 -5.95 -14.75
N LEU A 39 12.30 -5.48 -15.75
CA LEU A 39 12.27 -4.08 -16.16
C LEU A 39 10.87 -3.72 -16.64
N PHE A 40 10.22 -2.82 -15.89
CA PHE A 40 8.87 -2.36 -16.17
C PHE A 40 8.88 -1.07 -16.97
N ALA A 41 9.72 -0.12 -16.58
CA ALA A 41 9.80 1.17 -17.25
C ALA A 41 11.16 1.84 -17.05
N ARG A 42 11.46 2.78 -17.95
CA ARG A 42 12.62 3.67 -17.88
C ARG A 42 12.16 5.11 -17.86
N GLY A 43 12.87 5.94 -17.11
CA GLY A 43 12.61 7.37 -17.04
C GLY A 43 13.93 8.14 -17.00
N ARG A 44 13.96 9.33 -17.59
CA ARG A 44 15.07 10.27 -17.43
C ARG A 44 14.60 11.45 -16.60
N PRO A 45 15.39 11.95 -15.65
CA PRO A 45 15.03 13.16 -14.92
C PRO A 45 15.00 14.35 -15.89
N ARG A 46 14.12 15.31 -15.62
CA ARG A 46 14.02 16.53 -16.42
C ARG A 46 15.19 17.47 -16.21
N SER A 47 15.82 17.39 -15.04
CA SER A 47 16.99 18.14 -14.62
C SER A 47 17.69 17.38 -13.49
N PRO A 48 18.98 17.64 -13.22
CA PRO A 48 19.69 17.05 -12.09
C PRO A 48 18.89 17.17 -10.78
N GLY A 49 18.71 16.06 -10.08
CA GLY A 49 17.99 15.99 -8.80
C GLY A 49 16.46 16.10 -8.86
N ALA A 50 15.86 16.31 -10.04
CA ALA A 50 14.40 16.34 -10.18
C ALA A 50 13.80 14.92 -10.07
N PRO A 51 12.61 14.77 -9.46
CA PRO A 51 11.93 13.50 -9.42
C PRO A 51 11.53 13.06 -10.83
N CYS A 52 11.77 11.79 -11.12
CA CYS A 52 11.33 11.15 -12.34
C CYS A 52 9.87 10.70 -12.18
N ARG A 53 9.02 11.19 -13.08
CA ARG A 53 7.73 10.58 -13.34
C ARG A 53 7.96 9.40 -14.27
N VAL A 54 7.55 8.22 -13.85
CA VAL A 54 7.59 7.04 -14.72
C VAL A 54 6.18 6.82 -15.26
N PRO A 55 5.84 7.30 -16.47
CA PRO A 55 4.54 7.02 -17.05
C PRO A 55 4.40 5.51 -17.29
N VAL A 56 3.32 4.92 -16.79
CA VAL A 56 2.96 3.54 -17.05
C VAL A 56 2.41 3.45 -18.48
N LEU A 57 3.30 3.29 -19.45
CA LEU A 57 2.95 2.95 -20.83
C LEU A 57 3.72 1.69 -21.19
N ILE A 58 2.99 0.65 -21.58
CA ILE A 58 3.56 -0.61 -22.08
C ILE A 58 4.04 -0.36 -23.51
N PRO A 59 5.35 -0.33 -23.79
CA PRO A 59 5.79 -1.05 -24.99
C PRO A 59 7.20 -1.66 -24.95
N ALA A 60 7.34 -2.71 -25.78
CA ALA A 60 8.51 -3.30 -26.45
C ALA A 60 9.88 -3.34 -25.74
N LEU A 61 10.39 -4.57 -25.58
CA LEU A 61 11.77 -4.88 -25.18
C LEU A 61 12.78 -4.24 -26.13
N SER A 62 13.58 -3.31 -25.62
CA SER A 62 14.82 -2.86 -26.27
C SER A 62 16.00 -3.00 -25.32
N SER A 63 17.07 -3.55 -25.88
CA SER A 63 18.30 -3.97 -25.24
C SER A 63 19.28 -2.81 -24.99
N HIS A 64 20.15 -3.00 -23.99
CA HIS A 64 21.44 -2.35 -23.69
C HIS A 64 21.47 -1.09 -22.78
N SER A 65 22.30 -1.13 -21.72
CA SER A 65 23.69 -0.61 -21.66
C SER A 65 24.28 -0.87 -20.24
N GLU A 66 25.49 -1.43 -20.19
CA GLU A 66 26.26 -1.68 -18.96
C GLU A 66 26.82 -0.36 -18.43
N GLY A 67 26.27 0.14 -17.32
CA GLY A 67 26.73 1.30 -16.58
C GLY A 67 26.66 0.99 -15.08
N LEU A 68 27.39 1.75 -14.26
CA LEU A 68 27.39 1.54 -12.80
C LEU A 68 26.04 1.98 -12.22
N TRP A 69 25.20 1.00 -11.85
CA TRP A 69 23.89 1.25 -11.24
C TRP A 69 24.04 1.55 -9.74
N SER A 70 23.22 2.47 -9.24
CA SER A 70 23.08 2.65 -7.80
C SER A 70 22.47 1.41 -7.15
N GLU A 71 22.63 1.26 -5.84
CA GLU A 71 21.85 0.30 -5.06
C GLU A 71 20.33 0.49 -5.28
N PRO A 72 19.53 -0.59 -5.27
CA PRO A 72 18.07 -0.51 -5.40
C PRO A 72 17.41 0.33 -4.30
N SER A 73 16.28 0.97 -4.62
CA SER A 73 15.43 1.61 -3.60
C SER A 73 14.85 0.58 -2.63
N ASP A 74 14.15 1.03 -1.59
CA ASP A 74 13.19 0.16 -0.92
C ASP A 74 12.12 -0.28 -1.93
N ALA A 75 11.60 -1.49 -1.74
CA ALA A 75 10.46 -1.95 -2.53
C ALA A 75 9.23 -1.09 -2.18
N LEU A 76 8.45 -0.77 -3.20
CA LEU A 76 7.15 -0.12 -3.05
C LEU A 76 6.06 -1.16 -3.34
N ASP A 77 5.34 -1.57 -2.30
CA ASP A 77 4.23 -2.50 -2.42
C ASP A 77 2.99 -1.77 -2.95
N LEU A 78 2.74 -1.88 -4.26
CA LEU A 78 1.54 -1.36 -4.91
C LEU A 78 0.45 -2.42 -4.92
N VAL A 79 -0.72 -2.07 -4.40
CA VAL A 79 -1.81 -3.03 -4.22
C VAL A 79 -3.09 -2.53 -4.88
N VAL A 80 -3.74 -3.43 -5.62
CA VAL A 80 -5.03 -3.15 -6.27
C VAL A 80 -6.15 -3.56 -5.32
N THR A 81 -6.99 -2.61 -4.94
CA THR A 81 -8.14 -2.82 -4.05
C THR A 81 -9.45 -2.88 -4.82
N GLY A 82 -10.44 -3.57 -4.25
CA GLY A 82 -11.77 -3.64 -4.86
C GLY A 82 -11.86 -4.55 -6.09
N ASP A 83 -11.11 -5.66 -6.10
CA ASP A 83 -11.28 -6.65 -7.16
C ASP A 83 -12.62 -7.40 -7.00
N PRO A 84 -13.55 -7.34 -7.98
CA PRO A 84 -14.81 -8.09 -7.94
C PRO A 84 -14.67 -9.60 -7.83
N ARG A 85 -13.49 -10.16 -8.15
CA ARG A 85 -13.19 -11.58 -7.90
C ARG A 85 -13.01 -11.91 -6.40
N ALA A 86 -12.86 -10.90 -5.55
CA ALA A 86 -12.60 -11.00 -4.11
C ALA A 86 -13.79 -10.48 -3.26
N SER A 87 -15.02 -10.81 -3.66
CA SER A 87 -16.31 -10.55 -2.97
C SER A 87 -16.28 -10.90 -1.47
N ARG A 88 -17.04 -10.29 -0.54
CA ARG A 88 -17.58 -8.92 -0.32
C ARG A 88 -17.94 -8.89 1.19
N ARG A 89 -17.84 -7.70 1.81
CA ARG A 89 -18.29 -7.35 3.17
C ARG A 89 -17.47 -7.97 4.31
N GLY A 90 -16.36 -7.27 4.61
CA GLY A 90 -15.75 -7.38 5.93
C GLY A 90 -16.59 -6.66 6.98
N VAL A 91 -16.97 -7.37 8.04
CA VAL A 91 -17.53 -6.77 9.25
C VAL A 91 -16.37 -6.52 10.19
N THR A 92 -16.04 -5.26 10.36
CA THR A 92 -15.20 -4.80 11.46
C THR A 92 -16.08 -4.73 12.70
N HIS A 93 -15.89 -5.67 13.64
CA HIS A 93 -16.57 -5.61 14.93
C HIS A 93 -15.94 -4.49 15.76
N ARG A 94 -16.70 -3.40 15.87
CA ARG A 94 -16.40 -2.10 16.48
C ARG A 94 -15.93 -2.23 17.95
N PRO A 95 -15.24 -1.19 18.44
CA PRO A 95 -15.84 -0.41 19.52
C PRO A 95 -15.92 1.08 19.15
N PRO A 96 -17.06 1.75 19.39
CA PRO A 96 -17.13 3.19 19.58
C PRO A 96 -17.29 3.49 21.08
N THR A 97 -16.78 4.56 21.65
CA THR A 97 -16.63 5.95 21.21
C THR A 97 -15.50 6.51 22.07
N GLU A 98 -14.70 7.44 21.53
CA GLU A 98 -13.63 8.15 22.26
C GLU A 98 -12.76 7.27 23.17
N MET A 99 -11.63 6.81 22.63
CA MET A 99 -10.70 6.00 23.39
C MET A 99 -9.74 6.90 24.18
N PRO A 100 -9.57 6.68 25.49
CA PRO A 100 -8.55 7.38 26.27
C PRO A 100 -7.15 7.11 25.73
N LEU A 101 -6.28 8.10 25.85
CA LEU A 101 -4.86 7.94 25.50
C LEU A 101 -4.23 6.82 26.33
N GLY A 102 -3.45 5.95 25.69
CA GLY A 102 -2.72 4.87 26.36
C GLY A 102 -3.48 3.55 26.53
N GLU A 103 -4.78 3.49 26.23
CA GLU A 103 -5.52 2.22 26.25
C GLU A 103 -5.07 1.29 25.12
N GLN A 104 -5.05 -0.02 25.39
CA GLN A 104 -4.69 -1.02 24.38
C GLN A 104 -5.85 -1.25 23.43
N VAL A 105 -5.64 -1.03 22.13
CA VAL A 105 -6.67 -1.27 21.11
C VAL A 105 -6.24 -2.34 20.12
N THR A 106 -7.18 -3.27 19.87
CA THR A 106 -7.06 -4.29 18.82
C THR A 106 -8.25 -4.17 17.90
N LEU A 107 -7.99 -4.02 16.60
CA LEU A 107 -9.03 -4.07 15.57
C LEU A 107 -9.15 -5.49 15.03
N PHE A 108 -10.39 -5.89 14.75
CA PHE A 108 -10.70 -7.20 14.19
C PHE A 108 -11.24 -7.01 12.78
N CYS A 109 -10.62 -7.70 11.83
CA CYS A 109 -11.15 -7.81 10.48
C CYS A 109 -11.73 -9.20 10.29
N ARG A 110 -13.00 -9.29 9.94
CA ARG A 110 -13.66 -10.56 9.60
C ARG A 110 -14.32 -10.44 8.24
N LEU A 111 -13.96 -11.32 7.32
CA LEU A 111 -14.59 -11.45 6.01
C LEU A 111 -15.66 -12.55 6.04
N GLU A 112 -16.59 -12.54 5.09
CA GLU A 112 -17.60 -13.61 4.96
C GLU A 112 -16.98 -14.94 4.52
N THR A 113 -15.94 -14.87 3.69
CA THR A 113 -15.24 -16.04 3.16
C THR A 113 -13.76 -15.99 3.51
N ALA A 114 -13.12 -17.16 3.47
CA ALA A 114 -11.69 -17.23 3.71
C ALA A 114 -10.89 -16.48 2.62
N THR A 115 -9.79 -15.85 3.03
CA THR A 115 -8.81 -15.30 2.10
C THR A 115 -8.05 -16.44 1.44
N ALA A 116 -7.66 -16.27 0.18
CA ALA A 116 -6.95 -17.35 -0.52
C ALA A 116 -5.50 -17.50 -0.03
N THR A 117 -4.86 -16.41 0.43
CA THR A 117 -3.48 -16.44 0.94
C THR A 117 -3.39 -16.55 2.46
N GLY A 118 -4.51 -16.40 3.18
CA GLY A 118 -4.51 -16.33 4.63
C GLY A 118 -4.08 -14.97 5.20
N GLU A 119 -3.98 -13.93 4.35
CA GLU A 119 -3.45 -12.62 4.73
C GLU A 119 -4.52 -11.54 4.70
N PHE A 120 -4.43 -10.65 5.70
CA PHE A 120 -5.30 -9.50 5.88
C PHE A 120 -4.46 -8.25 6.03
N PHE A 121 -5.00 -7.12 5.58
CA PHE A 121 -4.33 -5.82 5.65
C PHE A 121 -5.28 -4.79 6.25
N LEU A 122 -4.73 -3.89 7.07
CA LEU A 122 -5.44 -2.74 7.62
C LEU A 122 -4.87 -1.46 6.99
N LEU A 123 -5.72 -0.54 6.55
CA LEU A 123 -5.31 0.73 5.99
C LEU A 123 -6.13 1.86 6.60
N GLN A 124 -5.42 2.88 7.09
CA GLN A 124 -6.02 4.13 7.49
C GLN A 124 -6.20 5.04 6.26
N GLU A 125 -7.40 5.55 6.03
CA GLU A 125 -7.71 6.42 4.91
C GLU A 125 -6.85 7.69 4.91
N GLY A 126 -6.39 8.09 3.72
CA GLY A 126 -5.66 9.34 3.52
C GLY A 126 -4.25 9.38 4.13
N ARG A 127 -3.73 8.24 4.61
CA ARG A 127 -2.35 8.15 5.12
C ARG A 127 -1.55 7.10 4.37
N PRO A 128 -0.31 7.42 3.92
CA PRO A 128 0.58 6.46 3.25
C PRO A 128 1.24 5.49 4.24
N ARG A 129 0.56 5.12 5.32
CA ARG A 129 1.15 4.34 6.40
C ARG A 129 1.48 2.91 5.96
N SER A 130 2.45 2.33 6.67
CA SER A 130 2.72 0.90 6.68
C SER A 130 1.43 0.13 6.90
N LEU A 131 1.12 -0.78 5.99
CA LEU A 131 -0.03 -1.67 6.02
C LEU A 131 0.25 -2.76 7.06
N PRO A 132 -0.35 -2.74 8.27
CA PRO A 132 -0.21 -3.85 9.19
C PRO A 132 -0.75 -5.10 8.52
N GLN A 133 0.02 -6.19 8.58
CA GLN A 133 -0.35 -7.47 8.02
C GLN A 133 -0.80 -8.41 9.15
N GLY A 134 -2.03 -8.89 9.02
CA GLY A 134 -2.62 -9.91 9.89
C GLY A 134 -2.69 -11.25 9.15
N ARG A 135 -2.72 -12.35 9.92
CA ARG A 135 -2.91 -13.70 9.37
C ARG A 135 -4.19 -14.33 9.91
N GLY A 136 -4.86 -15.08 9.07
CA GLY A 136 -6.02 -15.87 9.43
C GLY A 136 -6.74 -16.42 8.22
N SER A 137 -7.75 -17.27 8.42
CA SER A 137 -8.57 -17.77 7.32
C SER A 137 -9.68 -16.79 7.00
N ILE A 138 -10.58 -16.58 7.96
CA ILE A 138 -11.80 -15.76 7.83
C ILE A 138 -11.70 -14.47 8.66
N GLN A 139 -10.83 -14.46 9.66
CA GLN A 139 -10.65 -13.35 10.59
C GLN A 139 -9.17 -13.14 10.89
N ALA A 140 -8.76 -11.88 11.07
CA ALA A 140 -7.45 -11.50 11.57
C ALA A 140 -7.56 -10.38 12.62
N GLU A 141 -6.57 -10.35 13.52
CA GLU A 141 -6.44 -9.37 14.59
C GLU A 141 -5.31 -8.39 14.28
N PHE A 142 -5.55 -7.11 14.58
CA PHE A 142 -4.60 -6.02 14.40
C PHE A 142 -4.40 -5.29 15.73
N PRO A 143 -3.46 -5.73 16.57
CA PRO A 143 -3.12 -5.02 17.79
C PRO A 143 -2.40 -3.72 17.41
N LEU A 144 -3.06 -2.57 17.60
CA LEU A 144 -2.44 -1.25 17.35
C LEU A 144 -1.62 -0.79 18.57
N GLY A 145 -1.79 -1.45 19.71
CA GLY A 145 -1.10 -1.10 20.94
C GLY A 145 -1.81 0.04 21.68
N PRO A 146 -1.06 0.80 22.51
CA PRO A 146 -1.59 1.95 23.24
C PRO A 146 -2.11 3.04 22.30
N VAL A 147 -3.31 3.54 22.54
CA VAL A 147 -3.93 4.60 21.73
C VAL A 147 -3.10 5.88 21.80
N THR A 148 -2.84 6.47 20.63
CA THR A 148 -2.15 7.75 20.47
C THR A 148 -2.92 8.60 19.45
N ALA A 149 -2.66 9.91 19.38
CA ALA A 149 -3.22 10.78 18.34
C ALA A 149 -2.92 10.29 16.91
N ALA A 150 -1.86 9.49 16.75
CA ALA A 150 -1.54 8.84 15.50
C ALA A 150 -2.66 7.86 15.07
N HIS A 151 -3.34 7.18 15.98
CA HIS A 151 -4.41 6.22 15.65
C HIS A 151 -5.75 6.87 15.27
N GLN A 152 -5.88 8.19 15.40
CA GLN A 152 -7.09 8.88 14.99
C GLN A 152 -7.26 8.84 13.46
N GLY A 153 -8.45 8.44 13.00
CA GLY A 153 -8.80 8.37 11.59
C GLY A 153 -9.86 7.33 11.28
N THR A 154 -9.99 7.01 9.99
CA THR A 154 -10.88 5.94 9.51
C THR A 154 -10.04 4.79 8.97
N ASP A 155 -10.21 3.61 9.55
CA ASP A 155 -9.53 2.39 9.15
C ASP A 155 -10.46 1.49 8.34
N ARG A 156 -9.90 0.83 7.32
CA ARG A 156 -10.55 -0.23 6.55
C ARG A 156 -9.64 -1.43 6.43
N CYS A 157 -10.23 -2.61 6.46
CA CYS A 157 -9.48 -3.84 6.27
C CYS A 157 -9.79 -4.51 4.93
N PHE A 158 -8.83 -5.32 4.49
CA PHE A 158 -8.81 -6.00 3.20
C PHE A 158 -8.32 -7.44 3.39
N GLY A 159 -8.87 -8.37 2.60
CA GLY A 159 -8.34 -9.72 2.47
C GLY A 159 -7.54 -9.87 1.19
N SER A 160 -6.47 -10.65 1.24
CA SER A 160 -5.64 -10.97 0.09
C SER A 160 -6.14 -12.20 -0.66
N TYR A 161 -6.30 -12.08 -1.97
CA TYR A 161 -6.63 -13.20 -2.85
C TYR A 161 -5.40 -13.67 -3.65
N TYR A 162 -4.53 -12.73 -4.01
CA TYR A 162 -3.21 -12.95 -4.63
C TYR A 162 -2.26 -11.84 -4.16
N SER A 163 -0.96 -11.98 -4.41
CA SER A 163 0.10 -11.12 -3.86
C SER A 163 -0.18 -9.61 -3.94
N HIS A 164 -0.76 -9.11 -5.04
CA HIS A 164 -1.02 -7.69 -5.28
C HIS A 164 -2.51 -7.33 -5.47
N ALA A 165 -3.43 -8.28 -5.22
CA ALA A 165 -4.87 -8.11 -5.47
C ALA A 165 -5.69 -8.39 -4.21
N TRP A 166 -6.35 -7.33 -3.73
CA TRP A 166 -7.08 -7.33 -2.47
C TRP A 166 -8.60 -7.21 -2.69
N SER A 167 -9.33 -7.64 -1.66
CA SER A 167 -10.80 -7.57 -1.60
C SER A 167 -11.33 -6.13 -1.72
N PHE A 168 -12.65 -6.01 -1.82
CA PHE A 168 -13.29 -4.74 -1.49
C PHE A 168 -13.00 -4.36 -0.03
N PRO A 169 -12.91 -3.05 0.27
CA PRO A 169 -12.75 -2.59 1.64
C PRO A 169 -13.90 -3.07 2.53
N SER A 170 -13.60 -3.33 3.80
CA SER A 170 -14.60 -3.53 4.85
C SER A 170 -15.44 -2.28 5.09
N ALA A 171 -16.44 -2.38 5.95
CA ALA A 171 -17.05 -1.19 6.55
C ALA A 171 -15.97 -0.33 7.25
N PRO A 172 -16.05 1.01 7.16
CA PRO A 172 -15.11 1.90 7.84
C PRO A 172 -15.24 1.82 9.37
N VAL A 173 -14.11 1.89 10.06
CA VAL A 173 -14.06 2.07 11.52
C VAL A 173 -13.42 3.41 11.82
N GLU A 174 -14.15 4.31 12.46
CA GLU A 174 -13.62 5.60 12.89
C GLU A 174 -13.10 5.47 14.32
N LEU A 175 -11.80 5.72 14.50
CA LEU A 175 -11.15 5.83 15.81
C LEU A 175 -11.04 7.31 16.20
N ARG A 176 -11.60 7.65 17.37
CA ARG A 176 -11.49 8.96 18.01
C ARG A 176 -10.74 8.80 19.31
N VAL A 177 -9.78 9.70 19.57
CA VAL A 177 -8.99 9.71 20.79
C VAL A 177 -9.56 10.78 21.71
N ALA A 178 -9.89 10.41 22.94
CA ALA A 178 -10.29 11.35 23.98
C ALA A 178 -9.08 12.21 24.38
N GLY A 179 -9.29 13.53 24.42
CA GLY A 179 -8.29 14.52 24.82
C GLY A 179 -8.11 14.63 26.32
#